data_AF-A0A1V2DXA0-F1
#
_entry.id   AF-A0A1V2DXA0-F1
#
_cell.length_a   1.000
_cell.length_b   1.000
_cell.length_c   1.000
_cell.angle_alpha   90.00
_cell.angle_beta   90.00
_cell.angle_gamma   90.00
#
_symmetry.space_group_name_H-M   'P 1'
#
loop_
_entity.id
_entity.type
_entity.pdbx_description
1 polymer ?
#
loop_
_entity_poly.entity_id
_entity_poly.type
_entity_poly.pdbx_seq_one_letter_code
_entity_poly.pdbx_strand_id
1 'polypeptide(L)'
;MRNACHLLATLLATLLTGAAKADLAVLQYHHVSDATPPSTSTSVSLFEAQLDMIAELGLEVVPLQRGTEAALTRTDDHNQVAISFDDAYASVYTNAAPRLQARGWPYTIFVNTDAVGRPGYMTWAQLAELAARDGVTIANHSADHGHLARAPGESESAWQTRVADSLDRAQRTLNEKLGAEVPMLAYPYGEFDAGLASEVARRGWLGFGQHSGPIGPQSDRRRLPRFPMANAFGQLGSLRDKLLSRALPVDAAALPDGIVDSQPPTLVLTLPDGFDPKRLTCFASGQGRIPVQADNDYRVRVTAPRPIDSRRFRYNCTYPAGNGRYYWLSQPWLDLRQPED
;
A
#
# COMPACT_ATOMS: atom_id res chain seq x y z
N MET A 1 -54.38 43.32 29.88
CA MET A 1 -53.13 43.49 29.10
C MET A 1 -52.08 42.58 29.71
N ARG A 2 -51.89 41.38 29.14
CA ARG A 2 -50.90 40.38 29.59
C ARG A 2 -49.68 40.51 28.70
N ASN A 3 -48.55 40.95 29.25
CA ASN A 3 -47.27 40.98 28.54
C ASN A 3 -46.63 39.59 28.64
N ALA A 4 -46.58 38.88 27.51
CA ALA A 4 -45.78 37.68 27.35
C ALA A 4 -44.34 38.09 27.04
N CYS A 5 -43.42 37.79 27.94
CA CYS A 5 -41.99 37.95 27.73
C CYS A 5 -41.47 36.66 27.08
N HIS A 6 -41.21 36.70 25.77
CA HIS A 6 -40.65 35.58 25.02
C HIS A 6 -39.17 35.40 25.40
N LEU A 7 -38.84 34.26 26.01
CA LEU A 7 -37.46 33.78 26.08
C LEU A 7 -37.03 33.34 24.67
N LEU A 8 -36.09 34.07 24.07
CA LEU A 8 -35.36 33.63 22.89
C LEU A 8 -34.26 32.67 23.36
N ALA A 9 -34.47 31.37 23.24
CA ALA A 9 -33.42 30.38 23.40
C ALA A 9 -32.59 30.33 22.11
N THR A 10 -31.44 31.00 22.10
CA THR A 10 -30.46 30.92 21.02
C THR A 10 -29.83 29.53 21.05
N LEU A 11 -30.29 28.64 20.16
CA LEU A 11 -29.66 27.34 19.93
C LEU A 11 -28.32 27.61 19.22
N LEU A 12 -27.22 27.62 19.99
CA LEU A 12 -25.88 27.69 19.43
C LEU A 12 -25.58 26.33 18.78
N ALA A 13 -25.89 26.18 17.50
CA ALA A 13 -25.45 25.04 16.72
C ALA A 13 -23.92 25.13 16.58
N THR A 14 -23.20 24.48 17.48
CA THR A 14 -21.78 24.15 17.27
C THR A 14 -21.72 23.25 16.05
N LEU A 15 -21.47 23.86 14.88
CA LEU A 15 -20.95 23.17 13.72
C LEU A 15 -19.59 22.61 14.14
N LEU A 16 -19.61 21.37 14.64
CA LEU A 16 -18.44 20.51 14.62
C LEU A 16 -18.08 20.36 13.15
N THR A 17 -17.21 21.24 12.65
CA THR A 17 -16.46 21.00 11.43
C THR A 17 -15.54 19.83 11.76
N GLY A 18 -16.09 18.62 11.70
CA GLY A 18 -15.34 17.38 11.71
C GLY A 18 -14.40 17.48 10.53
N ALA A 19 -13.18 17.93 10.78
CA ALA A 19 -12.15 17.85 9.80
C ALA A 19 -11.94 16.35 9.60
N ALA A 20 -12.60 15.76 8.59
CA ALA A 20 -12.27 14.44 8.06
C ALA A 20 -10.75 14.33 8.08
N LYS A 21 -10.11 13.30 8.66
CA LYS A 21 -8.65 13.28 8.92
C LYS A 21 -8.02 11.89 8.88
N ALA A 22 -7.21 11.70 7.82
CA ALA A 22 -6.26 10.64 7.43
C ALA A 22 -6.71 9.19 7.38
N ASP A 23 -6.15 8.50 6.40
CA ASP A 23 -6.35 7.09 6.07
C ASP A 23 -5.11 6.30 6.53
N LEU A 24 -5.15 4.97 6.49
CA LEU A 24 -4.02 4.14 6.95
C LEU A 24 -2.84 4.27 5.99
N ALA A 25 -1.71 4.81 6.45
CA ALA A 25 -0.45 4.73 5.72
C ALA A 25 0.21 3.37 5.96
N VAL A 26 0.53 2.62 4.91
CA VAL A 26 1.28 1.37 5.04
C VAL A 26 2.70 1.58 4.53
N LEU A 27 3.69 1.42 5.39
CA LEU A 27 5.10 1.49 5.02
C LEU A 27 5.59 0.10 4.63
N GLN A 28 6.27 0.03 3.48
CA GLN A 28 6.81 -1.21 2.93
C GLN A 28 8.34 -1.13 2.89
N TYR A 29 8.96 -2.05 3.63
CA TYR A 29 10.40 -2.27 3.69
C TYR A 29 10.77 -3.62 3.09
N HIS A 30 12.06 -3.80 2.79
CA HIS A 30 12.63 -5.10 2.46
C HIS A 30 13.84 -5.32 3.36
N HIS A 31 15.01 -4.78 3.00
CA HIS A 31 16.20 -4.79 3.86
C HIS A 31 16.25 -3.56 4.76
N VAL A 32 16.70 -3.78 5.99
CA VAL A 32 17.17 -2.72 6.89
C VAL A 32 18.64 -2.97 7.18
N SER A 33 19.52 -2.42 6.34
CA SER A 33 20.95 -2.74 6.34
C SER A 33 21.75 -1.71 5.55
N ASP A 34 22.99 -1.48 5.98
CA ASP A 34 23.99 -0.65 5.28
C ASP A 34 24.87 -1.47 4.32
N ALA A 35 24.75 -2.81 4.36
CA ALA A 35 25.65 -3.74 3.65
C ALA A 35 25.01 -4.46 2.46
N THR A 36 23.70 -4.28 2.22
CA THR A 36 22.97 -4.93 1.12
C THR A 36 22.80 -3.99 -0.07
N PRO A 37 22.51 -4.52 -1.28
CA PRO A 37 22.35 -3.69 -2.48
C PRO A 37 21.35 -2.52 -2.26
N PRO A 38 21.68 -1.29 -2.69
CA PRO A 38 20.86 -0.12 -2.36
C PRO A 38 19.43 -0.12 -2.92
N SER A 39 19.15 -0.92 -3.97
CA SER A 39 17.89 -0.91 -4.72
C SER A 39 16.66 -1.20 -3.84
N THR A 40 16.79 -2.09 -2.85
CA THR A 40 15.71 -2.46 -1.92
C THR A 40 16.11 -2.26 -0.45
N SER A 41 17.22 -1.57 -0.19
CA SER A 41 17.73 -1.34 1.17
C SER A 41 17.31 0.01 1.74
N THR A 42 17.04 0.00 3.03
CA THR A 42 16.98 1.20 3.89
C THR A 42 18.16 1.11 4.86
N SER A 43 18.99 2.15 4.97
CA SER A 43 20.04 2.14 5.99
C SER A 43 19.45 2.02 7.39
N VAL A 44 20.21 1.47 8.33
CA VAL A 44 19.75 1.33 9.72
C VAL A 44 19.44 2.70 10.33
N SER A 45 20.29 3.69 10.03
CA SER A 45 20.11 5.09 10.49
C SER A 45 18.88 5.76 9.88
N LEU A 46 18.60 5.53 8.59
CA LEU A 46 17.40 6.06 7.95
C LEU A 46 16.16 5.40 8.54
N PHE A 47 16.18 4.08 8.76
CA PHE A 47 15.06 3.37 9.38
C PHE A 47 14.75 3.94 10.77
N GLU A 48 15.74 4.12 11.64
CA GLU A 48 15.54 4.74 12.96
C GLU A 48 14.94 6.14 12.85
N ALA A 49 15.48 6.99 11.97
CA ALA A 49 14.95 8.34 11.78
C ALA A 49 13.50 8.36 11.26
N GLN A 50 13.11 7.35 10.45
CA GLN A 50 11.71 7.19 10.03
C GLN A 50 10.81 6.77 11.20
N LEU A 51 11.28 5.88 12.08
CA LEU A 51 10.56 5.51 13.30
C LEU A 51 10.41 6.72 14.23
N ASP A 52 11.47 7.51 14.41
CA ASP A 52 11.43 8.70 15.27
C ASP A 52 10.43 9.73 14.73
N MET A 53 10.36 9.93 13.41
CA MET A 53 9.35 10.80 12.80
C MET A 53 7.91 10.30 13.05
N ILE A 54 7.67 8.99 13.01
CA ILE A 54 6.35 8.42 13.33
C ILE A 54 5.96 8.77 14.78
N ALA A 55 6.90 8.62 15.72
CA ALA A 55 6.69 8.94 17.13
C ALA A 55 6.48 10.45 17.36
N GLU A 56 7.29 11.31 16.73
CA GLU A 56 7.19 12.77 16.80
C GLU A 56 5.84 13.30 16.27
N LEU A 57 5.31 12.67 15.22
CA LEU A 57 4.00 12.98 14.67
C LEU A 57 2.84 12.43 15.52
N GLY A 58 3.13 11.63 16.55
CA GLY A 58 2.13 11.02 17.42
C GLY A 58 1.21 10.05 16.68
N LEU A 59 1.72 9.37 15.65
CA LEU A 59 0.93 8.41 14.88
C LEU A 59 0.87 7.08 15.63
N GLU A 60 -0.32 6.48 15.66
CA GLU A 60 -0.50 5.15 16.22
C GLU A 60 0.01 4.10 15.21
N VAL A 61 0.88 3.20 15.68
CA VAL A 61 1.35 2.06 14.87
C VAL A 61 0.44 0.86 15.14
N VAL A 62 -0.26 0.39 14.11
CA VAL A 62 -1.30 -0.63 14.23
C VAL A 62 -0.95 -1.93 13.48
N PRO A 63 -1.49 -3.09 13.92
CA PRO A 63 -1.38 -4.32 13.14
C PRO A 63 -2.00 -4.15 11.75
N LEU A 64 -1.28 -4.54 10.70
CA LEU A 64 -1.64 -4.27 9.31
C LEU A 64 -3.06 -4.73 8.95
N GLN A 65 -3.42 -5.96 9.31
CA GLN A 65 -4.75 -6.51 9.00
C GLN A 65 -5.86 -5.68 9.64
N ARG A 66 -5.76 -5.45 10.96
CA ARG A 66 -6.76 -4.68 11.72
C ARG A 66 -6.88 -3.25 11.21
N GLY A 67 -5.75 -2.58 11.01
CA GLY A 67 -5.74 -1.20 10.49
C GLY A 67 -6.35 -1.13 9.08
N THR A 68 -6.08 -2.12 8.23
CA THR A 68 -6.65 -2.20 6.88
C THR A 68 -8.16 -2.37 6.94
N GLU A 69 -8.66 -3.31 7.75
CA GLU A 69 -10.10 -3.55 7.92
C GLU A 69 -10.83 -2.33 8.49
N ALA A 70 -10.22 -1.65 9.46
CA ALA A 70 -10.77 -0.43 10.04
C ALA A 70 -10.85 0.72 9.02
N ALA A 71 -9.76 0.94 8.26
CA ALA A 71 -9.70 1.99 7.24
C ALA A 71 -10.70 1.77 6.10
N LEU A 72 -10.89 0.52 5.67
CA LEU A 72 -11.89 0.18 4.64
C LEU A 72 -13.34 0.40 5.10
N THR A 73 -13.60 0.30 6.40
CA THR A 73 -14.96 0.41 6.98
C THR A 73 -15.27 1.77 7.61
N ARG A 74 -14.30 2.70 7.63
CA ARG A 74 -14.41 4.01 8.31
C ARG A 74 -14.72 3.90 9.81
N THR A 75 -14.21 2.87 10.46
CA THR A 75 -14.48 2.64 11.88
C THR A 75 -13.48 3.32 12.81
N ASP A 76 -12.43 3.94 12.27
CA ASP A 76 -11.38 4.64 13.01
C ASP A 76 -11.19 6.08 12.47
N ASP A 77 -10.96 7.03 13.37
CA ASP A 77 -10.77 8.45 13.08
C ASP A 77 -9.36 8.98 13.43
N HIS A 78 -8.40 8.07 13.65
CA HIS A 78 -7.01 8.38 13.98
C HIS A 78 -6.06 8.29 12.76
N ASN A 79 -5.01 9.13 12.73
CA ASN A 79 -3.94 8.96 11.74
C ASN A 79 -3.09 7.75 12.17
N GLN A 80 -3.24 6.64 11.44
CA GLN A 80 -2.57 5.38 11.75
C GLN A 80 -1.53 5.02 10.71
N VAL A 81 -0.52 4.27 11.14
CA VAL A 81 0.51 3.71 10.28
C VAL A 81 0.64 2.21 10.55
N ALA A 82 0.82 1.42 9.48
CA ALA A 82 1.23 0.03 9.59
C ALA A 82 2.61 -0.15 8.96
N ILE A 83 3.42 -1.04 9.54
CA ILE A 83 4.78 -1.33 9.08
C ILE A 83 4.81 -2.76 8.53
N SER A 84 5.32 -2.91 7.31
CA SER A 84 5.45 -4.21 6.64
C SER A 84 6.84 -4.41 6.04
N PHE A 85 7.28 -5.66 6.02
CA PHE A 85 8.53 -6.12 5.44
C PHE A 85 8.25 -7.23 4.44
N ASP A 86 8.80 -7.13 3.24
CA ASP A 86 8.73 -8.18 2.23
C ASP A 86 9.98 -9.09 2.30
N ASP A 87 9.89 -10.27 1.69
CA ASP A 87 10.96 -11.24 1.43
C ASP A 87 11.60 -11.96 2.63
N ALA A 88 11.25 -11.65 3.88
CA ALA A 88 11.81 -12.32 5.05
C ALA A 88 13.35 -12.25 5.16
N TYR A 89 13.97 -11.14 4.76
CA TYR A 89 15.42 -10.97 4.86
C TYR A 89 15.95 -11.05 6.29
N ALA A 90 17.14 -11.62 6.48
CA ALA A 90 17.78 -11.75 7.78
C ALA A 90 18.04 -10.39 8.45
N SER A 91 18.22 -9.33 7.66
CA SER A 91 18.38 -7.95 8.14
C SER A 91 17.16 -7.43 8.91
N VAL A 92 15.95 -7.93 8.61
CA VAL A 92 14.74 -7.60 9.36
C VAL A 92 14.84 -8.17 10.78
N TYR A 93 15.26 -9.42 10.93
CA TYR A 93 15.44 -10.05 12.23
C TYR A 93 16.54 -9.38 13.06
N THR A 94 17.69 -9.08 12.45
CA THR A 94 18.85 -8.54 13.18
C THR A 94 18.76 -7.05 13.46
N ASN A 95 18.20 -6.26 12.53
CA ASN A 95 18.21 -4.80 12.62
C ASN A 95 16.83 -4.22 12.90
N ALA A 96 15.78 -4.62 12.16
CA ALA A 96 14.47 -3.97 12.29
C ALA A 96 13.69 -4.42 13.53
N ALA A 97 13.56 -5.74 13.73
CA ALA A 97 12.73 -6.33 14.78
C ALA A 97 13.08 -5.85 16.20
N PRO A 98 14.37 -5.77 16.63
CA PRO A 98 14.71 -5.26 17.97
C PRO A 98 14.28 -3.80 18.19
N ARG A 99 14.31 -2.98 17.13
CA ARG A 99 13.96 -1.54 17.19
C ARG A 99 12.47 -1.31 17.31
N LEU A 100 11.68 -2.14 16.62
CA LEU A 100 10.23 -2.14 16.71
C LEU A 100 9.77 -2.70 18.06
N GLN A 101 10.41 -3.78 18.52
CA GLN A 101 10.14 -4.36 19.84
C GLN A 101 10.42 -3.38 20.98
N ALA A 102 11.54 -2.63 20.92
CA ALA A 102 11.86 -1.61 21.92
C ALA A 102 10.79 -0.50 22.02
N ARG A 103 10.00 -0.30 20.96
CA ARG A 103 8.90 0.66 20.88
C ARG A 103 7.52 0.02 21.13
N GLY A 104 7.45 -1.31 21.28
CA GLY A 104 6.19 -2.05 21.36
C GLY A 104 5.35 -1.97 20.09
N TRP A 105 5.99 -1.77 18.93
CA TRP A 105 5.30 -1.51 17.67
C TRP A 105 5.02 -2.80 16.89
N PRO A 106 3.77 -3.03 16.44
CA PRO A 106 3.42 -4.17 15.62
C PRO A 106 3.97 -4.02 14.20
N TYR A 107 4.21 -5.16 13.54
CA TYR A 107 4.65 -5.20 12.14
C TYR A 107 4.29 -6.52 11.47
N THR A 108 4.25 -6.50 10.15
CA THR A 108 3.98 -7.69 9.32
C THR A 108 5.18 -8.06 8.48
N ILE A 109 5.48 -9.36 8.37
CA ILE A 109 6.48 -9.90 7.47
C ILE A 109 5.75 -10.76 6.42
N PHE A 110 5.83 -10.36 5.16
CA PHE A 110 5.41 -11.17 4.02
C PHE A 110 6.56 -12.09 3.61
N VAL A 111 6.32 -13.40 3.60
CA VAL A 111 7.36 -14.42 3.45
C VAL A 111 7.19 -15.18 2.14
N ASN A 112 8.26 -15.19 1.32
CA ASN A 112 8.41 -16.08 0.18
C ASN A 112 9.05 -17.39 0.64
N THR A 113 8.24 -18.45 0.79
CA THR A 113 8.61 -19.60 1.62
C THR A 113 9.81 -20.39 1.12
N ASP A 114 10.05 -20.43 -0.19
CA ASP A 114 11.16 -21.20 -0.77
C ASP A 114 12.52 -20.53 -0.52
N ALA A 115 12.55 -19.25 -0.14
CA ALA A 115 13.77 -18.51 0.19
C ALA A 115 14.23 -18.68 1.64
N VAL A 116 13.34 -19.11 2.54
CA VAL A 116 13.63 -19.23 3.97
C VAL A 116 14.79 -20.20 4.22
N GLY A 117 15.80 -19.75 4.96
CA GLY A 117 17.03 -20.50 5.27
C GLY A 117 18.13 -20.39 4.20
N ARG A 118 17.89 -19.73 3.07
CA ARG A 118 18.96 -19.41 2.10
C ARG A 118 19.85 -18.28 2.64
N PRO A 119 21.11 -18.14 2.16
CA PRO A 119 21.98 -17.04 2.57
C PRO A 119 21.31 -15.66 2.38
N GLY A 120 21.31 -14.84 3.43
CA GLY A 120 20.68 -13.52 3.45
C GLY A 120 19.21 -13.50 3.87
N TYR A 121 18.56 -14.65 3.99
CA TYR A 121 17.17 -14.80 4.43
C TYR A 121 17.09 -15.33 5.86
N MET A 122 15.99 -15.02 6.56
CA MET A 122 15.71 -15.62 7.86
C MET A 122 15.58 -17.14 7.76
N THR A 123 15.90 -17.82 8.84
CA THR A 123 15.58 -19.24 9.05
C THR A 123 14.17 -19.41 9.60
N TRP A 124 13.61 -20.63 9.50
CA TRP A 124 12.33 -20.96 10.13
C TRP A 124 12.35 -20.75 11.65
N ALA A 125 13.48 -21.01 12.32
CA ALA A 125 13.61 -20.78 13.76
C ALA A 125 13.51 -19.28 14.11
N GLN A 126 14.14 -18.41 13.32
CA GLN A 126 14.03 -16.96 13.48
C GLN A 126 12.60 -16.48 13.22
N LEU A 127 11.94 -16.98 12.17
CA LEU A 127 10.53 -16.65 11.90
C LEU A 127 9.61 -17.11 13.03
N ALA A 128 9.81 -18.31 13.58
CA ALA A 128 9.05 -18.82 14.72
C ALA A 128 9.24 -17.98 15.98
N GLU A 129 10.47 -17.54 16.25
CA GLU A 129 10.77 -16.63 17.35
C GLU A 129 10.04 -15.28 17.18
N LEU A 130 10.05 -14.70 15.98
CA LEU A 130 9.35 -13.45 15.71
C LEU A 130 7.82 -13.63 15.79
N ALA A 131 7.28 -14.72 15.23
CA ALA A 131 5.85 -15.01 15.23
C ALA A 131 5.28 -15.21 16.65
N ALA A 132 6.10 -15.64 17.61
CA ALA A 132 5.72 -15.76 19.01
C ALA A 132 5.67 -14.42 19.77
N ARG A 133 6.09 -13.31 19.16
CA ARG A 133 6.06 -11.97 19.78
C ARG A 133 4.71 -11.30 19.53
N ASP A 134 4.18 -10.66 20.56
CA ASP A 134 2.96 -9.86 20.44
C ASP A 134 3.10 -8.78 19.37
N GLY A 135 2.08 -8.64 18.52
CA GLY A 135 2.04 -7.63 17.45
C GLY A 135 2.82 -7.99 16.18
N VAL A 136 3.48 -9.15 16.12
CA VAL A 136 4.13 -9.62 14.88
C VAL A 136 3.18 -10.50 14.09
N THR A 137 3.05 -10.23 12.79
CA THR A 137 2.25 -11.03 11.87
C THR A 137 3.12 -11.59 10.76
N ILE A 138 3.00 -12.89 10.49
CA ILE A 138 3.64 -13.53 9.33
C ILE A 138 2.55 -13.81 8.28
N ALA A 139 2.80 -13.36 7.05
CA ALA A 139 1.84 -13.41 5.95
C ALA A 139 2.50 -13.89 4.64
N ASN A 140 1.67 -14.09 3.61
CA ASN A 140 2.08 -14.78 2.38
C ASN A 140 2.76 -13.83 1.38
N HIS A 141 3.89 -14.25 0.80
CA HIS A 141 4.55 -13.57 -0.33
C HIS A 141 4.82 -14.51 -1.50
N SER A 142 3.90 -15.46 -1.74
CA SER A 142 4.05 -16.60 -2.65
C SER A 142 5.13 -17.59 -2.22
N ALA A 143 5.28 -18.73 -2.92
CA ALA A 143 6.30 -19.71 -2.54
C ALA A 143 7.65 -19.33 -3.15
N ASP A 144 7.64 -19.02 -4.44
CA ASP A 144 8.80 -18.88 -5.31
C ASP A 144 9.20 -17.43 -5.59
N HIS A 145 8.40 -16.45 -5.15
CA HIS A 145 8.55 -15.03 -5.51
C HIS A 145 8.49 -14.80 -7.04
N GLY A 146 7.75 -15.64 -7.75
CA GLY A 146 7.55 -15.53 -9.18
C GLY A 146 6.59 -14.40 -9.59
N HIS A 147 6.65 -13.99 -10.85
CA HIS A 147 5.65 -13.08 -11.44
C HIS A 147 4.29 -13.77 -11.52
N LEU A 148 3.29 -13.21 -10.84
CA LEU A 148 1.98 -13.85 -10.69
C LEU A 148 0.94 -13.41 -11.74
N ALA A 149 1.17 -12.29 -12.43
CA ALA A 149 0.33 -11.89 -13.56
C ALA A 149 0.39 -12.95 -14.67
N ARG A 150 -0.67 -13.04 -15.48
CA ARG A 150 -0.72 -14.02 -16.57
C ARG A 150 0.26 -13.64 -17.66
N ALA A 151 1.20 -14.54 -17.98
CA ALA A 151 2.23 -14.26 -18.97
C ALA A 151 1.64 -14.22 -20.39
N PRO A 152 2.24 -13.46 -21.33
CA PRO A 152 1.81 -13.47 -22.73
C PRO A 152 1.84 -14.87 -23.33
N GLY A 153 0.71 -15.32 -23.88
CA GLY A 153 0.58 -16.66 -24.48
C GLY A 153 0.38 -17.80 -23.48
N GLU A 154 0.40 -17.54 -22.18
CA GLU A 154 0.04 -18.52 -21.15
C GLU A 154 -1.46 -18.79 -21.21
N SER A 155 -1.85 -20.07 -21.25
CA SER A 155 -3.26 -20.44 -21.19
C SER A 155 -3.81 -20.17 -19.79
N GLU A 156 -5.09 -19.81 -19.70
CA GLU A 156 -5.75 -19.55 -18.41
C GLU A 156 -5.59 -20.72 -17.42
N SER A 157 -5.72 -21.95 -17.89
CA SER A 157 -5.57 -23.15 -17.03
C SER A 157 -4.14 -23.35 -16.54
N ALA A 158 -3.14 -23.08 -17.37
CA ALA A 158 -1.73 -23.16 -16.96
C ALA A 158 -1.41 -22.09 -15.90
N TRP A 159 -1.86 -20.85 -16.15
CA TRP A 159 -1.73 -19.74 -15.23
C TRP A 159 -2.38 -20.02 -13.87
N GLN A 160 -3.65 -20.46 -13.87
CA GLN A 160 -4.37 -20.80 -12.64
C GLN A 160 -3.66 -21.89 -11.84
N THR A 161 -3.14 -22.92 -12.52
CA THR A 161 -2.39 -24.01 -11.87
C THR A 161 -1.12 -23.49 -11.21
N ARG A 162 -0.34 -22.68 -11.92
CA ARG A 162 0.91 -22.08 -11.43
C ARG A 162 0.68 -21.13 -10.25
N VAL A 163 -0.29 -20.23 -10.35
CA VAL A 163 -0.63 -19.28 -9.29
C VAL A 163 -1.19 -20.00 -8.06
N ALA A 164 -2.09 -20.98 -8.24
CA ALA A 164 -2.61 -21.75 -7.12
C ALA A 164 -1.51 -22.54 -6.41
N ASP A 165 -0.62 -23.19 -7.17
CA ASP A 165 0.53 -23.90 -6.59
C ASP A 165 1.42 -22.95 -5.78
N SER A 166 1.83 -21.80 -6.34
CA SER A 166 2.71 -20.86 -5.64
C SER A 166 2.05 -20.26 -4.38
N LEU A 167 0.79 -19.80 -4.47
CA LEU A 167 0.11 -19.17 -3.34
C LEU A 167 -0.29 -20.17 -2.24
N ASP A 168 -0.85 -21.32 -2.64
CA ASP A 168 -1.41 -22.27 -1.68
C ASP A 168 -0.30 -23.12 -1.05
N ARG A 169 0.80 -23.41 -1.77
CA ARG A 169 1.99 -24.05 -1.17
C ARG A 169 2.62 -23.16 -0.11
N ALA A 170 2.76 -21.86 -0.38
CA ALA A 170 3.26 -20.91 0.60
C ALA A 170 2.36 -20.88 1.84
N GLN A 171 1.04 -20.77 1.66
CA GLN A 171 0.11 -20.73 2.78
C GLN A 171 0.16 -22.01 3.63
N ARG A 172 0.17 -23.18 2.99
CA ARG A 172 0.31 -24.46 3.71
C ARG A 172 1.62 -24.51 4.50
N THR A 173 2.72 -24.10 3.89
CA THR A 173 4.03 -24.09 4.55
C THR A 173 4.05 -23.16 5.76
N LEU A 174 3.49 -21.94 5.64
CA LEU A 174 3.38 -21.00 6.76
C LEU A 174 2.51 -21.56 7.89
N ASN A 175 1.40 -22.22 7.57
CA ASN A 175 0.56 -22.88 8.57
C ASN A 175 1.30 -24.03 9.27
N GLU A 176 1.90 -24.94 8.51
CA GLU A 176 2.61 -26.11 9.06
C GLU A 176 3.81 -25.73 9.92
N LYS A 177 4.54 -24.67 9.55
CA LYS A 177 5.76 -24.25 10.25
C LYS A 177 5.51 -23.32 11.43
N LEU A 178 4.49 -22.47 11.33
CA LEU A 178 4.30 -21.32 12.24
C LEU A 178 2.88 -21.19 12.80
N GLY A 179 1.91 -22.00 12.33
CA GLY A 179 0.49 -21.80 12.64
C GLY A 179 -0.09 -20.51 12.05
N ALA A 180 0.56 -19.94 11.03
CA ALA A 180 0.16 -18.67 10.44
C ALA A 180 -0.89 -18.87 9.33
N GLU A 181 -2.15 -18.52 9.62
CA GLU A 181 -3.30 -18.60 8.70
C GLU A 181 -3.83 -17.21 8.30
N VAL A 182 -2.97 -16.19 8.34
CA VAL A 182 -3.37 -14.80 8.11
C VAL A 182 -3.75 -14.59 6.64
N PRO A 183 -4.97 -14.09 6.33
CA PRO A 183 -5.50 -13.99 4.97
C PRO A 183 -4.97 -12.75 4.25
N MET A 184 -3.65 -12.63 4.08
CA MET A 184 -2.99 -11.51 3.43
C MET A 184 -1.89 -11.99 2.48
N LEU A 185 -1.83 -11.38 1.30
CA LEU A 185 -0.80 -11.56 0.29
C LEU A 185 -0.18 -10.21 -0.06
N ALA A 186 1.14 -10.11 0.00
CA ALA A 186 1.85 -9.09 -0.78
C ALA A 186 2.18 -9.66 -2.16
N TYR A 187 1.87 -8.93 -3.22
CA TYR A 187 2.21 -9.36 -4.58
C TYR A 187 3.72 -9.22 -4.81
N PRO A 188 4.44 -10.28 -5.23
CA PRO A 188 5.82 -10.15 -5.68
C PRO A 188 5.95 -9.04 -6.73
N TYR A 189 6.96 -8.19 -6.58
CA TYR A 189 7.21 -7.01 -7.44
C TYR A 189 6.06 -5.98 -7.48
N GLY A 190 5.03 -6.14 -6.64
CA GLY A 190 3.81 -5.34 -6.69
C GLY A 190 2.97 -5.57 -7.95
N GLU A 191 3.21 -6.64 -8.70
CA GLU A 191 2.56 -6.96 -9.97
C GLU A 191 1.24 -7.70 -9.74
N PHE A 192 0.17 -7.21 -10.36
CA PHE A 192 -1.12 -7.88 -10.38
C PHE A 192 -1.90 -7.51 -11.63
N ASP A 193 -2.85 -8.35 -11.99
CA ASP A 193 -3.89 -8.11 -13.00
C ASP A 193 -5.27 -8.43 -12.41
N ALA A 194 -6.33 -8.23 -13.20
CA ALA A 194 -7.70 -8.51 -12.76
C ALA A 194 -7.94 -10.00 -12.44
N GLY A 195 -7.25 -10.91 -13.13
CA GLY A 195 -7.33 -12.34 -12.89
C GLY A 195 -6.77 -12.70 -11.53
N LEU A 196 -5.54 -12.28 -11.25
CA LEU A 196 -4.85 -12.51 -9.99
C LEU A 196 -5.60 -11.87 -8.81
N ALA A 197 -6.11 -10.64 -8.99
CA ALA A 197 -6.95 -9.98 -7.99
C ALA A 197 -8.19 -10.83 -7.66
N SER A 198 -8.78 -11.50 -8.66
CA SER A 198 -9.92 -12.40 -8.47
C SER A 198 -9.54 -13.69 -7.73
N GLU A 199 -8.37 -14.27 -8.01
CA GLU A 199 -7.86 -15.44 -7.27
C GLU A 199 -7.55 -15.13 -5.80
N VAL A 200 -7.06 -13.92 -5.50
CA VAL A 200 -6.89 -13.45 -4.12
C VAL A 200 -8.24 -13.26 -3.43
N ALA A 201 -9.21 -12.66 -4.12
CA ALA A 201 -10.55 -12.48 -3.58
C ALA A 201 -11.25 -13.82 -3.29
N ARG A 202 -11.09 -14.83 -4.15
CA ARG A 202 -11.66 -16.18 -3.96
C ARG A 202 -11.16 -16.86 -2.69
N ARG A 203 -9.95 -16.52 -2.24
CA ARG A 203 -9.36 -17.00 -0.98
C ARG A 203 -9.80 -16.19 0.24
N GLY A 204 -10.55 -15.10 0.04
CA GLY A 204 -10.90 -14.15 1.10
C GLY A 204 -9.70 -13.34 1.59
N TRP A 205 -8.63 -13.26 0.80
CA TRP A 205 -7.39 -12.59 1.20
C TRP A 205 -7.41 -11.08 0.87
N LEU A 206 -6.66 -10.31 1.65
CA LEU A 206 -6.26 -8.95 1.31
C LEU A 206 -5.03 -8.99 0.40
N GLY A 207 -5.03 -8.22 -0.69
CA GLY A 207 -3.91 -8.14 -1.63
C GLY A 207 -3.20 -6.80 -1.54
N PHE A 208 -1.88 -6.80 -1.30
CA PHE A 208 -1.06 -5.60 -1.13
C PHE A 208 -0.08 -5.43 -2.30
N GLY A 209 -0.19 -4.31 -3.01
CA GLY A 209 0.75 -3.91 -4.05
C GLY A 209 1.94 -3.11 -3.51
N GLN A 210 2.71 -2.52 -4.42
CA GLN A 210 3.85 -1.64 -4.11
C GLN A 210 3.65 -0.20 -4.65
N HIS A 211 2.42 0.14 -5.04
CA HIS A 211 2.08 1.49 -5.50
C HIS A 211 1.74 2.39 -4.32
N SER A 212 2.25 3.62 -4.33
CA SER A 212 2.14 4.54 -3.19
C SER A 212 0.72 5.03 -2.94
N GLY A 213 0.36 5.21 -1.69
CA GLY A 213 -0.93 5.75 -1.29
C GLY A 213 -1.35 5.16 0.06
N PRO A 214 -2.21 5.85 0.80
CA PRO A 214 -2.83 5.29 1.99
C PRO A 214 -4.05 4.44 1.62
N ILE A 215 -4.46 3.56 2.52
CA ILE A 215 -5.66 2.72 2.42
C ILE A 215 -6.82 3.44 3.07
N GLY A 216 -7.90 3.64 2.31
CA GLY A 216 -9.13 4.26 2.79
C GLY A 216 -10.39 3.55 2.30
N PRO A 217 -11.57 4.15 2.49
CA PRO A 217 -12.87 3.47 2.34
C PRO A 217 -13.22 3.06 0.90
N GLN A 218 -12.59 3.71 -0.07
CA GLN A 218 -12.77 3.43 -1.50
C GLN A 218 -11.58 2.67 -2.10
N SER A 219 -10.65 2.22 -1.26
CA SER A 219 -9.60 1.30 -1.69
C SER A 219 -10.20 -0.08 -1.99
N ASP A 220 -9.60 -0.76 -2.97
CA ASP A 220 -9.98 -2.12 -3.33
C ASP A 220 -9.14 -3.11 -2.51
N ARG A 221 -9.81 -4.01 -1.79
CA ARG A 221 -9.21 -5.05 -0.92
C ARG A 221 -8.18 -5.92 -1.64
N ARG A 222 -8.28 -6.01 -2.97
CA ARG A 222 -7.45 -6.86 -3.83
C ARG A 222 -6.21 -6.14 -4.35
N ARG A 223 -6.07 -4.83 -4.14
CA ARG A 223 -4.94 -4.04 -4.67
C ARG A 223 -4.60 -2.86 -3.75
N LEU A 224 -4.37 -3.16 -2.49
CA LEU A 224 -4.11 -2.17 -1.46
C LEU A 224 -2.74 -1.51 -1.67
N PRO A 225 -2.66 -0.18 -1.63
CA PRO A 225 -1.41 0.55 -1.80
C PRO A 225 -0.50 0.41 -0.57
N ARG A 226 0.80 0.55 -0.79
CA ARG A 226 1.83 0.68 0.23
C ARG A 226 2.87 1.70 -0.22
N PHE A 227 3.51 2.40 0.70
CA PHE A 227 4.61 3.31 0.41
C PHE A 227 5.93 2.54 0.46
N PRO A 228 6.64 2.34 -0.67
CA PRO A 228 7.98 1.77 -0.65
C PRO A 228 8.93 2.71 0.07
N MET A 229 9.74 2.15 0.98
CA MET A 229 10.62 2.91 1.87
C MET A 229 12.11 2.67 1.64
N ALA A 230 12.49 1.95 0.58
CA ALA A 230 13.88 1.83 0.15
C ALA A 230 14.48 3.20 -0.20
N ASN A 231 15.79 3.37 0.00
CA ASN A 231 16.54 4.64 0.00
C ASN A 231 15.95 5.76 -0.88
N ALA A 232 15.86 5.59 -2.20
CA ALA A 232 15.40 6.66 -3.11
C ALA A 232 13.96 7.15 -2.80
N PHE A 233 13.11 6.27 -2.27
CA PHE A 233 11.71 6.56 -1.93
C PHE A 233 11.51 6.83 -0.44
N GLY A 234 12.34 6.30 0.45
CA GLY A 234 12.18 6.39 1.89
C GLY A 234 12.68 7.68 2.56
N GLN A 235 13.14 8.66 1.79
CA GLN A 235 13.76 9.87 2.36
C GLN A 235 12.79 10.66 3.25
N LEU A 236 13.30 11.14 4.39
CA LEU A 236 12.53 11.85 5.43
C LEU A 236 11.78 13.06 4.91
N GLY A 237 12.36 13.79 3.95
CA GLY A 237 11.75 15.00 3.38
C GLY A 237 10.38 14.77 2.73
N SER A 238 10.09 13.55 2.28
CA SER A 238 8.79 13.16 1.72
C SER A 238 7.93 12.32 2.66
N LEU A 239 8.52 11.82 3.76
CA LEU A 239 7.85 10.87 4.65
C LEU A 239 6.65 11.50 5.34
N ARG A 240 6.78 12.74 5.82
CA ARG A 240 5.68 13.45 6.50
C ARG A 240 4.43 13.56 5.60
N ASP A 241 4.62 13.85 4.32
CA ASP A 241 3.50 13.97 3.37
C ASP A 241 2.82 12.63 3.13
N LYS A 242 3.59 11.53 3.08
CA LYS A 242 3.04 10.17 2.96
C LYS A 242 2.25 9.77 4.19
N LEU A 243 2.83 9.96 5.38
CA LEU A 243 2.22 9.59 6.67
C LEU A 243 0.93 10.37 6.96
N LEU A 244 0.83 11.62 6.47
CA LEU A 244 -0.33 12.48 6.70
C LEU A 244 -1.29 12.55 5.50
N SER A 245 -1.04 11.74 4.46
CA SER A 245 -1.86 11.69 3.26
C SER A 245 -3.23 11.04 3.52
N ARG A 246 -4.12 11.20 2.55
CA ARG A 246 -5.44 10.55 2.52
C ARG A 246 -5.64 9.82 1.22
N ALA A 247 -6.45 8.78 1.22
CA ALA A 247 -6.83 8.08 0.01
C ALA A 247 -7.71 9.06 -0.78
N LEU A 248 -7.34 9.31 -2.04
CA LEU A 248 -8.23 10.08 -2.91
C LEU A 248 -9.57 9.35 -2.97
N PRO A 249 -10.72 10.04 -2.78
CA PRO A 249 -12.01 9.38 -2.73
C PRO A 249 -12.51 9.01 -4.13
N VAL A 250 -11.79 8.10 -4.78
CA VAL A 250 -12.11 7.49 -6.06
C VAL A 250 -12.29 6.01 -5.81
N ASP A 251 -13.37 5.43 -6.36
CA ASP A 251 -13.60 3.99 -6.31
C ASP A 251 -12.46 3.25 -7.03
N ALA A 252 -11.58 2.63 -6.24
CA ALA A 252 -10.42 1.93 -6.75
C ALA A 252 -10.79 0.65 -7.50
N ALA A 253 -12.00 0.10 -7.33
CA ALA A 253 -12.48 -1.05 -8.09
C ALA A 253 -12.93 -0.67 -9.51
N ALA A 254 -13.25 0.61 -9.75
CA ALA A 254 -13.61 1.16 -11.05
C ALA A 254 -12.40 1.61 -11.89
N LEU A 255 -11.19 1.60 -11.30
CA LEU A 255 -9.96 1.96 -12.00
C LEU A 255 -9.47 0.81 -12.92
N PRO A 256 -8.64 1.13 -13.92
CA PRO A 256 -8.08 0.12 -14.81
C PRO A 256 -7.33 -0.99 -14.05
N ASP A 257 -7.31 -2.20 -14.62
CA ASP A 257 -6.61 -3.35 -14.05
C ASP A 257 -5.08 -3.15 -13.97
N GLY A 258 -4.54 -2.25 -14.79
CA GLY A 258 -3.13 -1.89 -14.84
C GLY A 258 -2.35 -2.59 -15.95
N ILE A 259 -2.94 -3.52 -16.70
CA ILE A 259 -2.24 -4.13 -17.84
C ILE A 259 -2.20 -3.14 -19.01
N VAL A 260 -1.00 -2.94 -19.56
CA VAL A 260 -0.79 -1.98 -20.66
C VAL A 260 -1.14 -2.63 -22.00
N ASP A 261 -2.24 -2.18 -22.60
CA ASP A 261 -2.65 -2.55 -23.96
C ASP A 261 -2.12 -1.56 -25.03
N SER A 262 -1.88 -0.32 -24.62
CA SER A 262 -1.52 0.82 -25.46
C SER A 262 -0.51 1.72 -24.73
N GLN A 263 0.46 2.29 -25.46
CA GLN A 263 1.53 3.12 -24.88
C GLN A 263 1.47 4.54 -25.43
N PRO A 264 1.37 5.57 -24.57
CA PRO A 264 1.14 5.51 -23.12
C PRO A 264 -0.31 5.15 -22.75
N PRO A 265 -0.54 4.43 -21.63
CA PRO A 265 -1.91 4.12 -21.20
C PRO A 265 -2.63 5.39 -20.73
N THR A 266 -3.96 5.36 -20.73
CA THR A 266 -4.78 6.47 -20.24
C THR A 266 -5.48 6.07 -18.95
N LEU A 267 -5.18 6.78 -17.87
CA LEU A 267 -5.95 6.70 -16.62
C LEU A 267 -7.20 7.55 -16.77
N VAL A 268 -8.35 6.94 -16.49
CA VAL A 268 -9.64 7.63 -16.40
C VAL A 268 -10.20 7.42 -15.01
N LEU A 269 -10.59 8.51 -14.36
CA LEU A 269 -11.22 8.49 -13.03
C LEU A 269 -12.30 9.55 -12.96
N THR A 270 -13.27 9.38 -12.07
CA THR A 270 -14.28 10.40 -11.77
C THR A 270 -13.95 11.01 -10.43
N LEU A 271 -13.79 12.33 -10.37
CA LEU A 271 -13.57 13.02 -9.10
C LEU A 271 -14.89 13.12 -8.30
N PRO A 272 -14.82 13.09 -6.95
CA PRO A 272 -15.99 13.32 -6.13
C PRO A 272 -16.61 14.70 -6.35
N ASP A 273 -17.91 14.82 -6.09
CA ASP A 273 -18.61 16.09 -6.09
C ASP A 273 -17.89 17.14 -5.22
N GLY A 274 -17.77 18.36 -5.75
CA GLY A 274 -17.09 19.48 -5.07
C GLY A 274 -15.57 19.51 -5.23
N PHE A 275 -14.94 18.50 -5.84
CA PHE A 275 -13.52 18.56 -6.21
C PHE A 275 -13.36 19.36 -7.52
N ASP A 276 -12.61 20.46 -7.47
CA ASP A 276 -12.18 21.18 -8.69
C ASP A 276 -11.07 20.40 -9.43
N PRO A 277 -11.30 19.89 -10.66
CA PRO A 277 -10.30 19.15 -11.42
C PRO A 277 -9.00 19.94 -11.66
N LYS A 278 -9.03 21.28 -11.68
CA LYS A 278 -7.84 22.13 -11.87
C LYS A 278 -6.84 22.02 -10.72
N ARG A 279 -7.29 21.57 -9.55
CA ARG A 279 -6.44 21.37 -8.37
C ARG A 279 -5.81 19.97 -8.31
N LEU A 280 -6.26 19.04 -9.15
CA LEU A 280 -5.64 17.72 -9.27
C LEU A 280 -4.30 17.85 -10.00
N THR A 281 -3.24 17.29 -9.40
CA THR A 281 -1.93 17.22 -10.03
C THR A 281 -1.52 15.76 -10.20
N CYS A 282 -1.24 15.36 -11.44
CA CYS A 282 -0.79 14.01 -11.75
C CYS A 282 0.66 13.98 -12.25
N PHE A 283 1.32 12.86 -12.01
CA PHE A 283 2.71 12.60 -12.36
C PHE A 283 2.86 11.21 -12.99
N ALA A 284 3.76 11.07 -13.97
CA ALA A 284 4.17 9.79 -14.53
C ALA A 284 5.60 9.44 -14.13
N SER A 285 5.86 8.15 -13.88
CA SER A 285 7.21 7.62 -13.69
C SER A 285 8.16 8.12 -14.79
N GLY A 286 9.31 8.67 -14.39
CA GLY A 286 10.34 9.16 -15.31
C GLY A 286 9.99 10.41 -16.12
N GLN A 287 8.80 10.99 -15.95
CA GLN A 287 8.35 12.15 -16.74
C GLN A 287 7.85 13.33 -15.90
N GLY A 288 7.77 13.19 -14.58
CA GLY A 288 7.32 14.27 -13.70
C GLY A 288 5.84 14.58 -13.90
N ARG A 289 5.46 15.86 -13.77
CA ARG A 289 4.06 16.31 -13.88
C ARG A 289 3.53 16.13 -15.30
N ILE A 290 2.32 15.60 -15.44
CA ILE A 290 1.66 15.34 -16.72
C ILE A 290 0.32 16.08 -16.84
N PRO A 291 -0.18 16.31 -18.08
CA PRO A 291 -1.45 17.00 -18.30
C PRO A 291 -2.64 16.25 -17.69
N VAL A 292 -3.58 17.02 -17.13
CA VAL A 292 -4.86 16.55 -16.61
C VAL A 292 -5.95 17.17 -17.47
N GLN A 293 -6.75 16.33 -18.12
CA GLN A 293 -7.92 16.76 -18.88
C GLN A 293 -9.17 16.41 -18.07
N ALA A 294 -10.14 17.30 -18.01
CA ALA A 294 -11.42 17.05 -17.34
C ALA A 294 -12.57 17.46 -18.25
N ASP A 295 -13.63 16.68 -18.27
CA ASP A 295 -14.90 17.07 -18.88
C ASP A 295 -15.85 17.71 -17.84
N ASN A 296 -17.06 18.05 -18.29
CA ASN A 296 -18.06 18.72 -17.46
C ASN A 296 -18.65 17.81 -16.37
N ASP A 297 -18.42 16.49 -16.44
CA ASP A 297 -18.97 15.49 -15.52
C ASP A 297 -17.94 15.06 -14.45
N TYR A 298 -16.93 15.91 -14.19
CA TYR A 298 -15.81 15.63 -13.27
C TYR A 298 -14.98 14.39 -13.63
N ARG A 299 -15.16 13.87 -14.85
CA ARG A 299 -14.38 12.75 -15.35
C ARG A 299 -13.05 13.28 -15.87
N VAL A 300 -11.99 12.78 -15.26
CA VAL A 300 -10.61 13.16 -15.52
C VAL A 300 -9.92 12.09 -16.36
N ARG A 301 -9.16 12.55 -17.35
CA ARG A 301 -8.30 11.74 -18.22
C ARG A 301 -6.85 12.19 -18.07
N VAL A 302 -5.97 11.23 -17.86
CA VAL A 302 -4.53 11.46 -17.61
C VAL A 302 -3.73 10.48 -18.46
N THR A 303 -2.85 11.02 -19.29
CA THR A 303 -2.01 10.27 -20.21
C THR A 303 -0.61 10.89 -20.21
N ALA A 304 0.44 10.07 -20.12
CA ALA A 304 1.80 10.58 -20.22
C ALA A 304 2.05 11.16 -21.64
N PRO A 305 2.90 12.19 -21.79
CA PRO A 305 3.17 12.78 -23.10
C PRO A 305 4.06 11.91 -23.99
N ARG A 306 4.80 10.94 -23.41
CA ARG A 306 5.68 10.01 -24.12
C ARG A 306 5.46 8.58 -23.63
N PRO A 307 5.76 7.56 -24.44
CA PRO A 307 5.82 6.19 -23.97
C PRO A 307 6.75 6.01 -22.76
N ILE A 308 6.42 5.07 -21.89
CA ILE A 308 7.22 4.71 -20.72
C ILE A 308 7.83 3.33 -20.96
N ASP A 309 9.15 3.30 -21.13
CA ASP A 309 9.91 2.09 -21.44
C ASP A 309 10.37 1.38 -20.17
N SER A 310 9.40 0.80 -19.46
CA SER A 310 9.64 -0.01 -18.26
C SER A 310 8.50 -0.98 -18.05
N ARG A 311 8.81 -2.19 -17.56
CA ARG A 311 7.79 -3.19 -17.20
C ARG A 311 6.81 -2.66 -16.15
N ARG A 312 7.32 -1.94 -15.14
CA ARG A 312 6.53 -1.44 -14.01
C ARG A 312 6.61 0.08 -13.95
N PHE A 313 5.47 0.75 -14.04
CA PHE A 313 5.39 2.19 -13.83
C PHE A 313 4.06 2.58 -13.18
N ARG A 314 3.86 3.87 -12.91
CA ARG A 314 2.64 4.36 -12.27
C ARG A 314 2.30 5.78 -12.68
N TYR A 315 1.02 6.10 -12.60
CA TYR A 315 0.53 7.47 -12.55
C TYR A 315 0.13 7.80 -11.12
N ASN A 316 0.75 8.82 -10.53
CA ASN A 316 0.40 9.30 -9.18
C ASN A 316 -0.40 10.59 -9.32
N CYS A 317 -1.59 10.66 -8.73
CA CYS A 317 -2.41 11.86 -8.69
C CYS A 317 -2.58 12.32 -7.24
N THR A 318 -2.38 13.62 -7.02
CA THR A 318 -2.49 14.26 -5.70
C THR A 318 -3.45 15.44 -5.75
N TYR A 319 -4.16 15.67 -4.65
CA TYR A 319 -5.09 16.79 -4.51
C TYR A 319 -4.91 17.44 -3.13
N PRO A 320 -4.79 18.78 -3.02
CA PRO A 320 -4.60 19.41 -1.71
C PRO A 320 -5.82 19.22 -0.79
N ALA A 321 -5.63 18.55 0.35
CA ALA A 321 -6.65 18.28 1.35
C ALA A 321 -6.77 19.39 2.42
N GLY A 322 -6.00 20.47 2.28
CA GLY A 322 -5.88 21.56 3.27
C GLY A 322 -4.86 21.25 4.36
N ASN A 323 -4.45 22.28 5.12
CA ASN A 323 -3.49 22.16 6.24
C ASN A 323 -2.17 21.44 5.88
N GLY A 324 -1.68 21.64 4.65
CA GLY A 324 -0.47 20.99 4.15
C GLY A 324 -0.59 19.47 3.93
N ARG A 325 -1.80 18.92 3.87
CA ARG A 325 -2.05 17.50 3.57
C ARG A 325 -2.53 17.32 2.13
N TYR A 326 -2.38 16.10 1.62
CA TYR A 326 -2.78 15.73 0.26
C TYR A 326 -3.63 14.46 0.27
N TYR A 327 -4.65 14.43 -0.57
CA TYR A 327 -5.19 13.19 -1.09
C TYR A 327 -4.19 12.60 -2.09
N TRP A 328 -4.07 11.27 -2.12
CA TRP A 328 -3.13 10.53 -2.92
C TRP A 328 -3.84 9.34 -3.58
N LEU A 329 -3.59 9.16 -4.87
CA LEU A 329 -3.93 7.96 -5.63
C LEU A 329 -2.73 7.58 -6.49
N SER A 330 -2.38 6.30 -6.53
CA SER A 330 -1.46 5.79 -7.55
C SER A 330 -2.14 4.68 -8.33
N GLN A 331 -2.13 4.81 -9.65
CA GLN A 331 -2.47 3.72 -10.55
C GLN A 331 -1.17 3.05 -11.02
N PRO A 332 -0.89 1.80 -10.62
CA PRO A 332 0.19 1.02 -11.20
C PRO A 332 -0.17 0.57 -12.62
N TRP A 333 0.87 0.41 -13.43
CA TRP A 333 0.81 -0.12 -14.78
C TRP A 333 1.88 -1.20 -14.96
N LEU A 334 1.51 -2.29 -15.61
CA LEU A 334 2.33 -3.45 -15.93
C LEU A 334 2.33 -3.68 -17.44
N ASP A 335 3.48 -3.49 -18.06
CA ASP A 335 3.70 -3.73 -19.48
C ASP A 335 4.30 -5.12 -19.69
N LEU A 336 3.45 -6.12 -19.93
CA LEU A 336 3.85 -7.53 -20.12
C LEU A 336 4.67 -7.77 -21.39
N ARG A 337 4.83 -6.76 -22.27
CA ARG A 337 5.72 -6.84 -23.44
C ARG A 337 7.18 -6.61 -23.05
N GLN A 338 7.42 -6.02 -21.88
CA GLN A 338 8.74 -5.78 -21.33
C GLN A 338 9.23 -7.01 -20.54
N PRO A 339 10.53 -7.31 -20.58
CA PRO A 339 11.09 -8.49 -19.91
C PRO A 339 10.90 -8.43 -18.39
N GLU A 340 10.78 -9.61 -17.80
CA GLU A 340 10.93 -9.83 -16.35
C GLU A 340 12.38 -9.56 -15.92
N ASP A 341 12.57 -9.17 -14.66
CA ASP A 341 13.86 -8.75 -14.09
C ASP A 341 14.78 -9.88 -13.61
#